data_AF-A0AAW0FLS3-F1
#
_entry.id   AF-A0AAW0FLS3-F1
#
_cell.length_a   1.000
_cell.length_b   1.000
_cell.length_c   1.000
_cell.angle_alpha   90.00
_cell.angle_beta   90.00
_cell.angle_gamma   90.00
#
_symmetry.space_group_name_H-M   'P 1'
#
loop_
_entity.id
_entity.type
_entity.pdbx_description
1 polymer ?
#
loop_
_entity_poly.entity_id
_entity_poly.type
_entity_poly.pdbx_seq_one_letter_code
_entity_poly.pdbx_strand_id
1 'polypeptide(L)'
;MILILSLPWHSGIPHNTLKSDIYDGYHIPENAMVVANIWAMSQDEDIYPNPTDFNPERYMDHAEEDPKNIVFGFGRRQCPGNELADRSIFILVTSIAATMNITKVKDTSGAEITPSLDFTSGFVSRPEAFSCEITARSDKAVRLIRQMKVATE
;
A
#
# COMPACT_ATOMS: atom_id res chain seq x y z
N MET A 1 -0.78 -1.61 -7.64
CA MET A 1 -1.25 -3.02 -7.60
C MET A 1 -0.72 -3.83 -6.41
N ILE A 2 0.55 -3.69 -5.99
CA ILE A 2 1.06 -4.31 -4.74
C ILE A 2 0.45 -3.68 -3.45
N LEU A 3 -0.21 -2.52 -3.57
CA LEU A 3 -0.60 -1.68 -2.45
C LEU A 3 -1.81 -2.15 -1.63
N ILE A 4 -2.56 -3.15 -2.07
CA ILE A 4 -3.91 -3.42 -1.51
C ILE A 4 -3.87 -4.25 -0.24
N LEU A 5 -2.90 -5.17 -0.14
CA LEU A 5 -2.79 -6.04 1.03
C LEU A 5 -2.01 -5.45 2.18
N SER A 6 -1.43 -4.28 1.95
CA SER A 6 -0.66 -3.55 2.93
C SER A 6 -1.03 -2.08 2.81
N LEU A 7 -2.34 -1.77 2.78
CA LEU A 7 -2.77 -0.38 2.78
C LEU A 7 -2.23 0.27 4.05
N PRO A 8 -1.32 1.25 3.93
CA PRO A 8 -0.83 1.97 5.09
C PRO A 8 -1.95 2.74 5.78
N TRP A 9 -3.08 2.94 5.10
CA TRP A 9 -4.16 3.80 5.50
C TRP A 9 -5.40 2.95 5.73
N HIS A 10 -5.67 2.63 6.98
CA HIS A 10 -6.91 1.96 7.36
C HIS A 10 -8.10 2.93 7.31
N SER A 11 -7.84 4.24 7.27
CA SER A 11 -8.84 5.29 7.38
C SER A 11 -8.50 6.49 6.50
N GLY A 12 -9.55 7.17 6.02
CA GLY A 12 -9.42 8.44 5.32
C GLY A 12 -9.11 9.60 6.27
N ILE A 13 -8.78 10.76 5.69
CA ILE A 13 -8.56 11.98 6.48
C ILE A 13 -9.88 12.38 7.17
N PRO A 14 -9.87 12.62 8.48
CA PRO A 14 -11.07 13.04 9.20
C PRO A 14 -11.65 14.33 8.64
N HIS A 15 -12.96 14.34 8.46
CA HIS A 15 -13.76 15.52 8.13
C HIS A 15 -14.62 15.91 9.32
N ASN A 16 -15.16 17.13 9.28
CA ASN A 16 -16.14 17.58 10.24
C ASN A 16 -17.40 18.09 9.50
N THR A 17 -18.59 17.66 9.94
CA THR A 17 -19.87 18.12 9.40
C THR A 17 -20.14 19.58 9.79
N LEU A 18 -20.57 20.39 8.81
CA LEU A 18 -20.92 21.80 9.04
C LEU A 18 -22.36 22.03 9.52
N LYS A 19 -23.21 21.01 9.42
CA LYS A 19 -24.60 20.99 9.85
C LYS A 19 -25.02 19.54 10.07
N SER A 20 -26.10 19.31 10.81
CA SER A 20 -26.64 17.97 10.93
C SER A 20 -27.18 17.45 9.60
N ASP A 21 -27.15 16.12 9.44
CA ASP A 21 -27.64 15.42 8.25
C ASP A 21 -28.20 14.04 8.62
N ILE A 22 -28.86 13.39 7.67
CA ILE A 22 -29.32 12.01 7.79
C ILE A 22 -28.71 11.20 6.64
N TYR A 23 -27.97 10.15 6.99
CA TYR A 23 -27.35 9.23 6.02
C TYR A 23 -27.79 7.80 6.34
N ASP A 24 -28.37 7.09 5.37
CA ASP A 24 -28.92 5.73 5.53
C ASP A 24 -29.82 5.56 6.77
N GLY A 25 -30.60 6.61 7.09
CA GLY A 25 -31.48 6.64 8.26
C GLY A 25 -30.79 6.99 9.58
N TYR A 26 -29.47 7.15 9.60
CA TYR A 26 -28.71 7.59 10.78
C TYR A 26 -28.58 9.11 10.82
N HIS A 27 -28.92 9.70 11.97
CA HIS A 27 -28.70 11.12 12.22
C HIS A 27 -27.22 11.39 12.56
N ILE A 28 -26.58 12.22 11.75
CA ILE A 28 -25.22 12.72 11.95
C ILE A 28 -25.32 14.16 12.45
N PRO A 29 -24.91 14.47 13.68
CA PRO A 29 -25.07 15.82 14.22
C PRO A 29 -24.09 16.80 13.58
N GLU A 30 -24.42 18.10 13.66
CA GLU A 30 -23.45 19.17 13.35
C GLU A 30 -22.20 19.03 14.23
N ASN A 31 -21.04 19.40 13.70
CA ASN A 31 -19.73 19.26 14.33
C ASN A 31 -19.28 17.81 14.60
N ALA A 32 -19.94 16.79 14.03
CA ALA A 32 -19.49 15.41 14.08
C ALA A 32 -18.22 15.19 13.24
N MET A 33 -17.25 14.46 13.82
CA MET A 33 -16.12 13.94 13.08
C MET A 33 -16.57 12.74 12.23
N VAL A 34 -16.24 12.76 10.94
CA VAL A 34 -16.53 11.69 9.99
C VAL A 34 -15.22 11.18 9.42
N VAL A 35 -14.99 9.87 9.53
CA VAL A 35 -13.79 9.21 9.03
C VAL A 35 -14.22 8.10 8.06
N ALA A 36 -13.75 8.18 6.82
CA ALA A 36 -14.01 7.13 5.84
C ALA A 36 -13.23 5.86 6.21
N ASN A 37 -13.92 4.72 6.28
CA ASN A 37 -13.29 3.44 6.58
C ASN A 37 -12.74 2.79 5.29
N ILE A 38 -11.61 3.30 4.82
CA ILE A 38 -10.95 2.82 3.59
C ILE A 38 -10.62 1.33 3.69
N TRP A 39 -10.21 0.85 4.86
CA TRP A 39 -9.96 -0.57 5.08
C TRP A 39 -11.19 -1.42 4.77
N ALA A 40 -12.34 -1.11 5.37
CA ALA A 40 -13.57 -1.86 5.12
C ALA A 40 -13.98 -1.83 3.64
N MET A 41 -13.84 -0.67 2.97
CA MET A 41 -14.12 -0.56 1.54
C MET A 41 -13.20 -1.43 0.68
N SER A 42 -11.92 -1.56 1.06
CA SER A 42 -10.95 -2.43 0.37
C SER A 42 -11.09 -3.92 0.70
N GLN A 43 -11.95 -4.26 1.65
CA GLN A 43 -12.22 -5.62 2.12
C GLN A 43 -13.65 -6.07 1.79
N ASP A 44 -14.35 -5.33 0.93
CA ASP A 44 -15.69 -5.68 0.47
C ASP A 44 -15.59 -6.90 -0.47
N GLU A 45 -16.12 -8.04 -0.04
CA GLU A 45 -16.06 -9.31 -0.79
C GLU A 45 -16.94 -9.29 -2.06
N ASP A 46 -17.94 -8.41 -2.13
CA ASP A 46 -18.77 -8.25 -3.33
C ASP A 46 -17.98 -7.55 -4.45
N ILE A 47 -16.97 -6.74 -4.09
CA ILE A 47 -16.08 -6.03 -5.03
C ILE A 47 -14.78 -6.81 -5.25
N TYR A 48 -14.20 -7.35 -4.17
CA TYR A 48 -12.90 -8.01 -4.15
C TYR A 48 -13.01 -9.41 -3.54
N PRO A 49 -13.35 -10.46 -4.31
CA PRO A 49 -13.40 -11.83 -3.80
C PRO A 49 -12.08 -12.25 -3.14
N ASN A 50 -12.16 -12.84 -1.94
CA ASN A 50 -10.99 -13.17 -1.10
C ASN A 50 -10.02 -11.98 -0.94
N PRO A 51 -10.46 -10.86 -0.33
CA PRO A 51 -9.72 -9.60 -0.34
C PRO A 51 -8.41 -9.63 0.47
N THR A 52 -8.24 -10.65 1.31
CA THR A 52 -7.02 -10.88 2.10
C THR A 52 -5.91 -11.59 1.33
N ASP A 53 -6.21 -12.16 0.16
CA ASP A 53 -5.26 -12.99 -0.59
C ASP A 53 -4.38 -12.15 -1.53
N PHE A 54 -3.06 -12.43 -1.50
CA PHE A 54 -2.11 -11.80 -2.42
C PHE A 54 -2.22 -12.36 -3.82
N ASN A 55 -3.13 -11.73 -4.57
CA ASN A 55 -3.36 -12.05 -5.96
C ASN A 55 -3.31 -10.77 -6.80
N PRO A 56 -2.15 -10.40 -7.37
CA PRO A 56 -2.04 -9.28 -8.30
C PRO A 56 -2.84 -9.50 -9.59
N GLU A 57 -3.08 -10.75 -9.98
CA GLU A 57 -3.74 -11.09 -11.25
C GLU A 57 -5.20 -10.64 -11.29
N ARG A 58 -5.83 -10.44 -10.12
CA ARG A 58 -7.20 -9.95 -9.99
C ARG A 58 -7.45 -8.57 -10.63
N TYR A 59 -6.40 -7.81 -10.89
CA TYR A 59 -6.47 -6.49 -11.56
C TYR A 59 -6.01 -6.53 -13.03
N MET A 60 -5.61 -7.70 -13.53
CA MET A 60 -5.34 -7.86 -14.95
C MET A 60 -6.67 -7.88 -15.72
N ASP A 61 -6.66 -7.35 -16.93
CA ASP A 61 -7.82 -7.29 -17.83
C ASP A 61 -9.11 -6.67 -17.24
N HIS A 62 -8.96 -5.80 -16.22
CA HIS A 62 -10.06 -5.11 -15.54
C HIS A 62 -11.06 -6.05 -14.84
N ALA A 63 -10.59 -7.17 -14.28
CA ALA A 63 -11.46 -8.13 -13.60
C ALA A 63 -12.08 -7.59 -12.29
N GLU A 64 -11.34 -6.80 -11.51
CA GLU A 64 -11.81 -6.13 -10.29
C GLU A 64 -11.58 -4.61 -10.36
N GLU A 65 -12.30 -3.85 -9.53
CA GLU A 65 -12.17 -2.39 -9.48
C GLU A 65 -10.75 -1.93 -9.06
N ASP A 66 -10.26 -0.84 -9.63
CA ASP A 66 -8.93 -0.32 -9.23
C ASP A 66 -9.02 0.29 -7.82
N PRO A 67 -8.28 -0.23 -6.82
CA PRO A 67 -8.25 0.33 -5.47
C PRO A 67 -7.81 1.80 -5.41
N LYS A 68 -7.12 2.32 -6.44
CA LYS A 68 -6.69 3.72 -6.52
C LYS A 68 -7.85 4.71 -6.32
N ASN A 69 -9.06 4.29 -6.66
CA ASN A 69 -10.27 5.07 -6.50
C ASN A 69 -10.65 5.35 -5.04
N ILE A 70 -10.16 4.54 -4.09
CA ILE A 70 -10.49 4.67 -2.67
C ILE A 70 -9.27 4.98 -1.79
N VAL A 71 -8.10 4.43 -2.13
CA VAL A 71 -6.89 4.51 -1.26
C VAL A 71 -6.26 5.90 -1.23
N PHE A 72 -6.51 6.72 -2.25
CA PHE A 72 -6.09 8.12 -2.31
C PHE A 72 -7.21 9.10 -1.89
N GLY A 73 -8.29 8.57 -1.28
CA GLY A 73 -9.50 9.31 -1.00
C GLY A 73 -10.32 9.59 -2.26
N PHE A 74 -11.47 10.22 -2.07
CA PHE A 74 -12.47 10.43 -3.12
C PHE A 74 -13.16 11.79 -2.99
N GLY A 75 -13.86 12.19 -4.05
CA GLY A 75 -14.57 13.47 -4.12
C GLY A 75 -13.63 14.68 -4.21
N ARG A 76 -14.10 15.86 -3.78
CA ARG A 76 -13.40 17.15 -3.94
C ARG A 76 -12.05 17.24 -3.22
N ARG A 77 -11.75 16.32 -2.31
CA ARG A 77 -10.54 16.30 -1.48
C ARG A 77 -9.65 15.09 -1.75
N GLN A 78 -9.86 14.41 -2.88
CA GLN A 78 -8.97 13.34 -3.34
C GLN A 78 -7.51 13.83 -3.41
N CYS A 79 -6.58 12.96 -3.03
CA CYS A 79 -5.16 13.31 -2.94
C CYS A 79 -4.64 13.82 -4.30
N PRO A 80 -4.14 15.06 -4.37
CA PRO A 80 -3.60 15.60 -5.63
C PRO A 80 -2.27 14.94 -6.04
N GLY A 81 -1.62 14.23 -5.11
CA GLY A 81 -0.35 13.53 -5.36
C GLY A 81 -0.48 12.09 -5.88
N ASN A 82 -1.70 11.60 -6.15
CA ASN A 82 -1.94 10.20 -6.51
C ASN A 82 -1.11 9.75 -7.74
N GLU A 83 -1.08 10.55 -8.81
CA GLU A 83 -0.33 10.28 -10.04
C GLU A 83 1.18 10.23 -9.79
N LEU A 84 1.69 11.18 -8.98
CA LEU A 84 3.11 11.22 -8.65
C LEU A 84 3.49 9.99 -7.81
N ALA A 85 2.68 9.65 -6.81
CA ALA A 85 2.90 8.48 -5.97
C ALA A 85 2.91 7.19 -6.79
N ASP A 86 1.92 7.00 -7.68
CA ASP A 86 1.81 5.81 -8.52
C ASP A 86 3.03 5.63 -9.43
N ARG A 87 3.43 6.69 -10.14
CA ARG A 87 4.61 6.67 -11.02
C ARG A 87 5.91 6.44 -10.25
N SER A 88 6.04 7.08 -9.09
CA SER A 88 7.25 6.94 -8.26
C SER A 88 7.38 5.52 -7.72
N ILE A 89 6.29 4.94 -7.23
CA ILE A 89 6.25 3.55 -6.73
C ILE A 89 6.52 2.58 -7.89
N PHE A 90 5.94 2.81 -9.06
CA PHE A 90 6.20 1.98 -10.24
C PHE A 90 7.69 1.96 -10.61
N ILE A 91 8.33 3.14 -10.69
CA ILE A 91 9.76 3.25 -10.99
C ILE A 91 10.59 2.56 -9.91
N LEU A 92 10.26 2.76 -8.63
CA LEU A 92 10.96 2.12 -7.52
C LEU A 92 10.89 0.59 -7.60
N VAL A 93 9.68 0.03 -7.71
CA VAL A 93 9.45 -1.41 -7.74
C VAL A 93 10.08 -2.04 -8.97
N THR A 94 9.94 -1.44 -10.16
CA THR A 94 10.55 -1.97 -11.38
C THR A 94 12.07 -1.90 -11.34
N SER A 95 12.65 -0.84 -10.75
CA SER A 95 14.10 -0.73 -10.57
C SER A 95 14.62 -1.78 -9.61
N ILE A 96 13.95 -1.99 -8.47
CA ILE A 96 14.29 -3.06 -7.51
C ILE A 96 14.17 -4.42 -8.19
N ALA A 97 13.06 -4.70 -8.87
CA ALA A 97 12.81 -5.95 -9.56
C ALA A 97 13.87 -6.22 -10.66
N ALA A 98 14.31 -5.20 -11.38
CA ALA A 98 15.32 -5.34 -12.43
C ALA A 98 16.75 -5.53 -11.90
N THR A 99 17.06 -5.04 -10.70
CA THR A 99 18.46 -4.95 -10.22
C THR A 99 18.77 -5.79 -9.00
N MET A 100 17.77 -6.16 -8.20
CA MET A 100 17.95 -6.82 -6.90
C MET A 100 17.23 -8.17 -6.82
N ASN A 101 17.86 -9.15 -6.19
CA ASN A 101 17.22 -10.33 -5.60
C ASN A 101 16.89 -10.00 -4.15
N ILE A 102 15.64 -10.27 -3.75
CA ILE A 102 15.18 -10.17 -2.37
C ILE A 102 14.80 -11.59 -1.93
N THR A 103 15.50 -12.11 -0.94
CA THR A 103 15.34 -13.48 -0.44
C THR A 103 15.12 -13.49 1.06
N LYS A 104 14.54 -14.57 1.57
CA LYS A 104 14.41 -14.80 3.01
C LYS A 104 15.80 -15.02 3.61
N VAL A 105 16.01 -14.51 4.82
CA VAL A 105 17.20 -14.86 5.60
C VAL A 105 17.15 -16.34 6.01
N LYS A 106 18.32 -16.95 6.17
CA LYS A 106 18.45 -18.33 6.63
C LYS A 106 18.98 -18.37 8.06
N ASP A 107 18.48 -19.30 8.86
CA ASP A 107 18.98 -19.55 10.21
C ASP A 107 20.32 -20.32 10.21
N THR A 108 20.84 -20.65 11.39
CA THR A 108 22.09 -21.41 11.55
C THR A 108 22.02 -22.84 10.99
N SER A 109 20.81 -23.38 10.79
CA SER A 109 20.58 -24.70 10.18
C SER A 109 20.42 -24.63 8.65
N GLY A 110 20.34 -23.43 8.09
CA GLY A 110 20.10 -23.18 6.66
C GLY A 110 18.62 -23.12 6.27
N ALA A 111 17.69 -23.17 7.23
CA ALA A 111 16.27 -23.07 6.98
C ALA A 111 15.84 -21.60 6.77
N GLU A 112 14.90 -21.37 5.84
CA GLU A 112 14.39 -20.03 5.56
C GLU A 112 13.49 -19.52 6.67
N ILE A 113 13.73 -18.29 7.12
CA ILE A 113 12.87 -17.59 8.07
C ILE A 113 11.86 -16.77 7.27
N THR A 114 10.58 -17.14 7.39
CA THR A 114 9.48 -16.35 6.81
C THR A 114 9.14 -15.20 7.77
N PRO A 115 9.22 -13.93 7.33
CA PRO A 115 8.80 -12.80 8.14
C PRO A 115 7.34 -12.95 8.60
N SER A 116 7.04 -12.52 9.82
CA SER A 116 5.66 -12.38 10.27
C SER A 116 4.99 -11.21 9.53
N LEU A 117 3.69 -11.35 9.26
CA LEU A 117 2.88 -10.32 8.62
C LEU A 117 2.25 -9.42 9.68
N ASP A 118 3.10 -8.75 10.45
CA ASP A 118 2.68 -7.82 11.50
C ASP A 118 2.83 -6.37 11.02
N PHE A 119 1.93 -5.52 11.49
CA PHE A 119 1.88 -4.11 11.10
C PHE A 119 1.78 -3.21 12.31
N THR A 120 2.43 -2.05 12.24
CA THR A 120 2.36 -1.04 13.28
C THR A 120 0.94 -0.48 13.37
N SER A 121 0.46 -0.24 14.59
CA SER A 121 -0.77 0.52 14.84
C SER A 121 -0.56 2.02 14.64
N GLY A 122 -1.49 2.69 13.97
CA GLY A 122 -1.46 4.14 13.81
C GLY A 122 -2.30 4.62 12.63
N PHE A 123 -2.36 5.94 12.44
CA PHE A 123 -3.00 6.53 11.26
C PHE A 123 -2.31 6.10 9.97
N VAL A 124 -0.97 5.95 10.02
CA VAL A 124 -0.16 5.29 9.00
C VAL A 124 0.31 3.97 9.58
N SER A 125 0.05 2.89 8.86
CA SER A 125 0.48 1.55 9.16
C SER A 125 1.61 1.16 8.22
N ARG A 126 2.59 0.44 8.74
CA ARG A 126 3.71 -0.09 7.99
C ARG A 126 4.02 -1.47 8.52
N PRO A 127 4.63 -2.35 7.73
CA PRO A 127 5.14 -3.62 8.24
C PRO A 127 6.06 -3.37 9.44
N GLU A 128 5.96 -4.23 10.45
CA GLU A 128 6.95 -4.29 11.53
C GLU A 128 8.34 -4.62 10.97
N ALA A 129 9.38 -4.33 11.75
CA ALA A 129 10.75 -4.59 11.30
C ALA A 129 10.98 -6.08 11.05
N PHE A 130 11.39 -6.43 9.82
CA PHE A 130 11.76 -7.80 9.45
C PHE A 130 13.11 -7.83 8.74
N SER A 131 13.75 -9.00 8.74
CA SER A 131 15.01 -9.24 8.04
C SER A 131 14.78 -9.86 6.67
N CYS A 132 15.54 -9.39 5.68
CA CYS A 132 15.63 -10.01 4.36
C CYS A 132 17.07 -9.89 3.85
N GLU A 133 17.44 -10.76 2.92
CA GLU A 133 18.69 -10.68 2.20
C GLU A 133 18.45 -9.98 0.86
N ILE A 134 19.22 -8.92 0.58
CA ILE A 134 19.14 -8.15 -0.65
C ILE A 134 20.49 -8.21 -1.35
N THR A 135 20.51 -8.78 -2.55
CA THR A 135 21.74 -8.91 -3.36
C THR A 135 21.50 -8.39 -4.78
N ALA A 136 22.54 -7.88 -5.43
CA ALA A 136 22.43 -7.48 -6.82
C ALA A 136 22.23 -8.70 -7.73
N ARG A 137 21.37 -8.60 -8.74
CA ARG A 137 21.07 -9.71 -9.67
C ARG A 137 22.24 -10.13 -10.56
N SER A 138 23.14 -9.20 -10.86
CA SER A 138 24.26 -9.43 -11.77
C SER A 138 25.35 -8.37 -11.60
N ASP A 139 26.54 -8.64 -12.12
CA ASP A 139 27.64 -7.65 -12.18
C ASP A 139 27.25 -6.38 -12.94
N LYS A 140 26.37 -6.50 -13.95
CA LYS A 140 25.82 -5.35 -14.66
C LYS A 140 24.98 -4.49 -13.71
N ALA A 141 24.12 -5.11 -12.90
CA ALA A 141 23.33 -4.40 -11.90
C ALA A 141 24.23 -3.72 -10.86
N VAL A 142 25.27 -4.41 -10.36
CA VAL A 142 26.27 -3.83 -9.44
C VAL A 142 26.90 -2.57 -10.04
N ARG A 143 27.35 -2.63 -11.29
CA ARG A 143 27.93 -1.46 -11.98
C ARG A 143 26.94 -0.31 -12.11
N LEU A 144 25.69 -0.60 -12.50
CA LEU A 144 24.64 0.40 -12.64
C LEU A 144 24.33 1.09 -11.30
N ILE A 145 24.14 0.31 -10.23
CA ILE A 145 23.85 0.82 -8.88
C ILE A 145 24.98 1.73 -8.40
N ARG A 146 26.24 1.33 -8.61
CA ARG A 146 27.42 2.14 -8.21
C ARG A 146 27.57 3.44 -9.00
N GLN A 147 27.01 3.53 -10.21
CA GLN A 147 27.03 4.75 -11.02
C GLN A 147 25.99 5.78 -10.55
N MET A 148 24.96 5.35 -9.81
CA MET A 148 24.00 6.25 -9.21
C MET A 148 24.70 7.05 -8.10
N LYS A 149 25.02 8.31 -8.39
CA LYS A 149 25.46 9.24 -7.35
C LYS A 149 24.28 9.43 -6.40
N VAL A 150 24.42 8.94 -5.16
CA VAL A 150 23.55 9.39 -4.09
C VAL A 150 23.78 10.89 -3.99
N ALA A 151 22.74 11.69 -4.19
CA ALA A 151 22.76 13.09 -3.82
C ALA A 151 22.83 13.13 -2.29
N THR A 152 24.03 12.99 -1.75
CA THR A 152 24.32 13.33 -0.36
C THR A 152 24.29 14.86 -0.28
N GLU A 153 23.23 15.37 0.34
CA GLU A 153 23.23 16.70 0.98
C GLU A 153 24.18 16.71 2.18
#